data_AF-A0A3A4NU76-F1
#
_entry.id   AF-A0A3A4NU76-F1
#
_cell.length_a   1.000
_cell.length_b   1.000
_cell.length_c   1.000
_cell.angle_alpha   90.00
_cell.angle_beta   90.00
_cell.angle_gamma   90.00
#
_symmetry.space_group_name_H-M   'P 1'
#
loop_
_entity.id
_entity.type
_entity.pdbx_description
1 polymer ?
#
loop_
_entity_poly.entity_id
_entity_poly.type
_entity_poly.pdbx_seq_one_letter_code
_entity_poly.pdbx_strand_id
1 'polypeptide(L)' 'MGDAVKKTISLPPDLAEDAERVAKEEGKSLSAVIQDALRLSRRQRLSGDWKEMQGYWSARAREKGLLKESDLERLLRRR' A
#
# COMPACT_ATOMS: atom_id res chain seq x y z
N MET A 1 -10.70 -20.85 -7.48
CA MET A 1 -9.23 -20.88 -7.40
C MET A 1 -8.73 -19.97 -8.50
N GLY A 2 -8.20 -18.78 -8.17
CA GLY A 2 -7.82 -17.79 -9.20
C GLY A 2 -6.62 -18.26 -10.02
N ASP A 3 -6.55 -17.84 -11.28
CA ASP A 3 -5.43 -18.11 -12.18
C ASP A 3 -4.11 -17.65 -11.55
N ALA A 4 -3.24 -18.60 -11.22
CA ALA A 4 -1.93 -18.31 -10.63
C ALA A 4 -0.83 -18.59 -11.65
N VAL A 5 -0.12 -17.54 -12.06
CA VAL A 5 1.01 -17.65 -12.99
C VAL A 5 2.27 -18.00 -12.22
N LYS A 6 2.91 -19.14 -12.56
CA LYS A 6 4.18 -19.55 -11.95
C LYS A 6 5.29 -18.56 -12.31
N LYS A 7 6.09 -18.18 -11.31
CA LYS A 7 7.27 -17.33 -11.46
C LYS A 7 8.41 -17.92 -10.66
N THR A 8 9.58 -17.99 -11.28
CA THR A 8 10.83 -18.30 -10.60
C THR A 8 11.43 -17.00 -10.09
N ILE A 9 11.81 -16.96 -8.82
CA ILE A 9 12.45 -15.81 -8.19
C ILE A 9 13.71 -16.27 -7.48
N SER A 10 14.70 -15.38 -7.39
CA SER A 10 15.85 -15.57 -6.53
C SER A 10 15.57 -14.92 -5.18
N LEU A 11 15.83 -15.64 -4.10
CA LEU A 11 15.77 -15.12 -2.74
C LEU A 11 17.16 -15.25 -2.11
N PRO A 12 17.60 -14.26 -1.32
CA PRO A 12 18.73 -14.44 -0.42
C PRO A 12 18.56 -15.71 0.45
N PRO A 13 19.64 -16.44 0.76
CA PRO A 13 19.55 -17.71 1.49
C PRO A 13 18.81 -17.59 2.84
N ASP A 14 19.12 -16.55 3.60
CA ASP A 14 18.48 -16.21 4.87
C ASP A 14 16.97 -15.98 4.70
N LEU A 15 16.58 -15.23 3.66
CA LEU A 15 15.18 -14.95 3.39
C LEU A 15 14.41 -16.19 2.90
N ALA A 16 15.08 -17.09 2.18
CA ALA A 16 14.50 -18.35 1.75
C ALA A 16 14.23 -19.27 2.95
N GLU A 17 15.19 -19.40 3.85
CA GLU A 17 15.06 -20.18 5.10
C GLU A 17 13.92 -19.64 5.97
N ASP A 18 13.85 -18.32 6.15
CA ASP A 18 12.78 -17.69 6.92
C ASP A 18 11.40 -17.90 6.29
N ALA A 19 11.29 -17.76 4.97
CA ALA A 19 10.02 -17.96 4.27
C ALA A 19 9.54 -19.43 4.37
N GLU A 20 10.46 -20.40 4.33
CA GLU A 20 10.14 -21.81 4.56
C GLU A 20 9.72 -22.09 5.99
N ARG A 21 10.41 -21.48 6.97
CA ARG A 21 10.06 -21.61 8.38
C ARG A 21 8.65 -21.06 8.66
N VAL A 22 8.34 -19.86 8.18
CA VAL A 22 7.00 -19.26 8.30
C VAL A 22 5.95 -20.13 7.61
N ALA A 23 6.24 -20.67 6.43
CA ALA A 23 5.32 -21.56 5.73
C ALA A 23 4.98 -22.81 6.57
N LYS A 24 5.98 -23.41 7.23
CA LYS A 24 5.79 -24.55 8.13
C LYS A 24 4.99 -24.16 9.38
N GLU A 25 5.37 -23.07 10.03
CA GLU A 25 4.71 -22.56 11.25
C GLU A 25 3.23 -22.22 11.00
N GLU A 26 2.91 -21.62 9.86
CA GLU A 26 1.54 -21.22 9.48
C GLU A 26 0.75 -22.31 8.74
N GLY A 27 1.35 -23.48 8.46
CA GLY A 27 0.71 -24.53 7.67
C GLY A 27 0.34 -24.11 6.23
N LYS A 28 1.13 -23.19 5.66
CA LYS A 28 0.91 -22.61 4.32
C LYS A 28 1.94 -23.12 3.32
N SER A 29 1.67 -22.90 2.04
CA SER A 29 2.70 -23.05 1.00
C SER A 29 3.65 -21.85 0.98
N LEU A 30 4.89 -22.07 0.54
CA LEU A 30 5.87 -21.00 0.35
C LEU A 30 5.34 -19.89 -0.57
N SER A 31 4.63 -20.27 -1.64
CA SER A 31 3.99 -19.30 -2.54
C SER A 31 2.93 -18.45 -1.83
N ALA A 32 2.17 -19.00 -0.87
CA ALA A 32 1.18 -18.23 -0.12
C ALA A 32 1.85 -17.21 0.80
N VAL A 33 2.94 -17.58 1.48
CA VAL A 33 3.75 -16.65 2.30
C VAL A 33 4.28 -15.49 1.47
N ILE A 34 4.88 -15.79 0.31
CA ILE A 34 5.40 -14.77 -0.62
C ILE A 34 4.27 -13.86 -1.12
N GLN A 35 3.12 -14.43 -1.48
CA GLN A 35 1.96 -13.64 -1.93
C GLN A 35 1.44 -12.70 -0.82
N ASP A 36 1.39 -13.16 0.43
CA ASP A 36 0.96 -12.35 1.57
C ASP A 36 1.93 -11.19 1.81
N ALA A 37 3.24 -11.44 1.74
CA ALA A 37 4.27 -10.40 1.82
C ALA A 37 4.13 -9.36 0.70
N LEU A 38 3.90 -9.79 -0.55
CA LEU A 38 3.68 -8.88 -1.68
C LEU A 38 2.40 -8.04 -1.51
N ARG A 39 1.31 -8.65 -1.02
CA ARG A 39 0.06 -7.91 -0.72
C ARG A 39 0.28 -6.88 0.39
N LEU A 40 1.02 -7.22 1.43
CA LEU A 40 1.35 -6.29 2.51
C LEU A 40 2.18 -5.11 2.00
N SER A 41 3.24 -5.37 1.23
CA SER A 41 4.07 -4.33 0.61
C SER A 41 3.25 -3.40 -0.29
N ARG A 42 2.30 -3.94 -1.07
CA ARG A 42 1.39 -3.12 -1.89
C ARG A 42 0.51 -2.20 -1.02
N ARG A 43 -0.08 -2.73 0.05
CA ARG A 43 -0.92 -1.92 0.97
C ARG A 43 -0.12 -0.80 1.62
N GLN A 44 1.11 -1.09 2.04
CA GLN A 44 1.99 -0.09 2.67
C GLN A 44 2.34 1.04 1.69
N ARG A 45 2.71 0.71 0.45
CA ARG A 45 2.95 1.71 -0.61
C ARG A 45 1.73 2.58 -0.86
N LEU A 46 0.58 1.98 -1.12
CA LEU A 46 -0.67 2.72 -1.33
C LEU A 46 -1.06 3.61 -0.14
N SER A 47 -0.79 3.15 1.09
CA SER A 47 -1.06 3.95 2.30
C SER A 47 -0.10 5.14 2.43
N GLY A 48 1.16 4.97 2.02
CA GLY A 48 2.16 6.05 1.94
C GLY A 48 1.74 7.10 0.91
N ASP A 49 1.48 6.66 -0.32
CA ASP A 49 1.07 7.52 -1.44
C ASP A 49 -0.20 8.30 -1.09
N TRP A 50 -1.20 7.64 -0.47
CA TRP A 50 -2.42 8.29 -0.03
C TRP A 50 -2.17 9.37 1.01
N LYS A 51 -1.36 9.08 2.04
CA LYS A 51 -1.03 10.06 3.09
C LYS A 51 -0.25 11.23 2.55
N GLU A 52 0.66 11.01 1.61
CA GLU A 52 1.42 12.06 0.95
C GLU A 52 0.50 12.97 0.12
N MET A 53 -0.37 12.39 -0.71
CA MET A 53 -1.37 13.14 -1.48
C MET A 53 -2.30 13.94 -0.56
N GLN A 54 -2.82 13.31 0.50
CA GLN A 54 -3.68 13.97 1.47
C GLN A 54 -2.95 15.12 2.17
N GLY A 55 -1.69 14.92 2.57
CA GLY A 55 -0.85 15.94 3.18
C GLY A 55 -0.62 17.14 2.27
N TYR A 56 -0.23 16.88 1.01
CA TYR A 56 -0.04 17.90 -0.01
C TYR A 56 -1.30 18.74 -0.22
N TRP A 57 -2.44 18.10 -0.46
CA TRP A 57 -3.71 18.82 -0.69
C TRP A 57 -4.20 19.55 0.56
N SER A 58 -3.99 18.99 1.75
CA SER A 58 -4.33 19.66 3.02
C SER A 58 -3.48 20.91 3.24
N ALA A 59 -2.19 20.87 2.92
CA ALA A 59 -1.31 22.03 2.99
C ALA A 59 -1.76 23.13 2.01
N ARG A 60 -2.03 22.75 0.76
CA ARG A 60 -2.52 23.66 -0.29
C ARG A 60 -3.89 24.26 0.05
N ALA A 61 -4.77 23.49 0.68
CA ALA A 61 -6.06 23.98 1.15
C ALA A 61 -5.88 25.03 2.26
N ARG A 62 -5.00 24.77 3.24
CA ARG A 62 -4.68 25.72 4.31
C ARG A 62 -4.06 27.02 3.79
N GLU A 63 -3.14 26.95 2.83
CA GLU A 63 -2.57 28.13 2.15
C GLU A 63 -3.65 29.00 1.51
N LYS A 64 -4.74 28.39 1.02
CA LYS A 64 -5.88 29.07 0.43
C LYS A 64 -7.00 29.42 1.41
N GLY A 65 -6.80 29.17 2.71
CA GLY A 65 -7.81 29.41 3.75
C GLY A 65 -9.02 28.48 3.65
N LEU A 66 -8.90 27.33 2.98
CA LEU A 66 -9.95 26.33 2.83
C LEU A 66 -9.88 25.35 4.00
N LEU A 67 -10.69 25.58 5.03
CA LEU A 67 -10.73 24.74 6.23
C LEU A 67 -12.01 23.91 6.31
N LYS A 68 -13.06 24.35 5.62
CA LYS A 68 -14.36 23.66 5.55
C LYS A 68 -14.81 23.50 4.10
N GLU A 69 -15.72 22.56 3.89
CA GLU A 69 -16.35 22.32 2.59
C GLU A 69 -17.04 23.59 2.04
N SER A 70 -17.65 24.40 2.92
CA SER A 70 -18.24 25.70 2.55
C SER A 70 -17.22 26.71 1.98
N ASP A 71 -15.95 26.65 2.44
CA ASP A 71 -14.90 27.52 1.89
C ASP A 71 -14.53 27.09 0.48
N LEU A 72 -14.49 25.77 0.24
CA LEU A 72 -14.24 25.19 -1.08
C LEU A 72 -15.39 25.53 -2.04
N GLU A 73 -16.63 25.36 -1.61
CA GLU A 73 -17.80 25.74 -2.42
C GLU A 73 -17.78 27.23 -2.78
N ARG A 74 -17.45 28.10 -1.83
CA ARG A 74 -17.32 29.54 -2.09
C ARG A 74 -16.21 29.86 -3.09
N LEU A 75 -15.09 29.13 -3.04
CA LEU A 75 -14.00 29.28 -4.01
C LEU A 75 -14.43 28.80 -5.41
N LEU A 76 -15.11 27.65 -5.50
CA LEU A 76 -15.56 27.08 -6.77
C LEU A 76 -16.65 27.93 -7.44
N ARG A 77 -17.53 28.56 -6.66
CA ARG A 77 -18.56 29.49 -7.17
C ARG A 77 -18.01 30.83 -7.67
N ARG A 78 -16.76 31.19 -7.29
CA ARG A 78 -16.09 32.42 -7.73
C ARG A 78 -15.34 32.28 -9.06
N ARG A 79 -15.34 31.10 -9.66
CA ARG A 79 -14.63 30.77 -10.89
C ARG A 79 -15.61 30.50 -12.01
#